data_AF-A0A521ZQ74-F1
#
_entry.id   AF-A0A521ZQ74-F1
#
_cell.length_a   1.000
_cell.length_b   1.000
_cell.length_c   1.000
_cell.angle_alpha   90.00
_cell.angle_beta   90.00
_cell.angle_gamma   90.00
#
_symmetry.space_group_name_H-M   'P 1'
#
loop_
_entity.id
_entity.type
_entity.pdbx_description
1 polymer ?
#
loop_
_entity_poly.entity_id
_entity_poly.type
_entity_poly.pdbx_seq_one_letter_code
_entity_poly.pdbx_strand_id
1 'polypeptide(L)'
;MSQRQTQNITKIFFSLIITISLFLMLPQMTGAAINKQINYQGKLTDTANVAIPNGNYDMRFYIYDALTVGNLLWTGTHTTANSNPVAVTGGIFSVLLGSGTGNTLDLDFDTDSYYLEVEIYNSGTTTWETFDPRKRIGAVPQAYNANNVNGDGIIRLTGAPTGTTIPDASVYINPASAAGGSYLLGLSVGGNNKFSVKEDGTVSATGPMLVGDSNADYLSVYGGNASGDIRSVSGALTLTPNAGSNLNINLSTTGDFAVNTDQLYVDTSLGNVGIGTGTPGQKLSVNGSFGILENDLTTSIFYTIFQGGDQGSDITYTLPIDYPDENGYVLKATTDGTLSWEYGSRWASVGSISYLLNTTD
;
A
#
# COMPACT_ATOMS: atom_id res chain seq x y z
N MET A 1 2.70 37.90 -24.20
CA MET A 1 2.78 37.26 -22.86
C MET A 1 4.07 37.75 -22.21
N SER A 2 4.03 38.34 -21.01
CA SER A 2 5.25 38.91 -20.39
C SER A 2 6.13 37.82 -19.74
N GLN A 3 7.39 38.14 -19.40
CA GLN A 3 8.34 37.16 -18.82
C GLN A 3 7.81 36.50 -17.51
N ARG A 4 6.96 37.21 -16.76
CA ARG A 4 6.23 36.67 -15.59
C ARG A 4 5.18 35.61 -15.94
N GLN A 5 4.51 35.73 -17.09
CA GLN A 5 3.49 34.77 -17.51
C GLN A 5 4.10 33.46 -18.05
N THR A 6 5.25 33.52 -18.75
CA THR A 6 5.89 32.31 -19.29
C THR A 6 6.55 31.46 -18.19
N GLN A 7 7.21 32.08 -17.20
CA GLN A 7 7.74 31.32 -16.04
C GLN A 7 6.63 30.67 -15.19
N ASN A 8 5.46 31.28 -15.11
CA ASN A 8 4.30 30.64 -14.48
C ASN A 8 3.89 29.38 -15.27
N ILE A 9 3.80 29.46 -16.61
CA ILE A 9 3.47 28.30 -17.46
C ILE A 9 4.50 27.17 -17.34
N THR A 10 5.81 27.45 -17.28
CA THR A 10 6.83 26.39 -17.14
C THR A 10 6.84 25.77 -15.74
N LYS A 11 6.59 26.55 -14.67
CA LYS A 11 6.40 25.99 -13.32
C LYS A 11 5.12 25.15 -13.22
N ILE A 12 4.06 25.56 -13.92
CA ILE A 12 2.85 24.74 -14.11
C ILE A 12 3.22 23.44 -14.84
N PHE A 13 4.00 23.50 -15.93
CA PHE A 13 4.37 22.32 -16.72
C PHE A 13 5.24 21.33 -15.94
N PHE A 14 6.22 21.82 -15.17
CA PHE A 14 7.08 20.98 -14.34
C PHE A 14 6.34 20.43 -13.11
N SER A 15 5.46 21.23 -12.49
CA SER A 15 4.58 20.76 -11.43
C SER A 15 3.65 19.64 -11.92
N LEU A 16 3.15 19.75 -13.17
CA LEU A 16 2.23 18.78 -13.76
C LEU A 16 2.88 17.40 -13.95
N ILE A 17 4.16 17.38 -14.34
CA ILE A 17 4.95 16.14 -14.50
C ILE A 17 5.15 15.42 -13.15
N ILE A 18 5.20 16.15 -12.04
CA ILE A 18 5.57 15.62 -10.72
C ILE A 18 4.38 15.02 -9.96
N THR A 19 3.15 15.52 -10.14
CA THR A 19 1.97 15.05 -9.39
C THR A 19 1.49 13.63 -9.78
N ILE A 20 1.93 13.09 -10.91
CA ILE A 20 1.32 11.91 -11.54
C ILE A 20 1.71 10.58 -10.85
N SER A 21 2.86 10.49 -10.20
CA SER A 21 3.44 9.20 -9.77
C SER A 21 2.96 8.66 -8.40
N LEU A 22 1.84 9.12 -7.83
CA LEU A 22 1.62 9.17 -6.36
C LEU A 22 0.28 8.55 -5.77
N PHE A 23 -0.29 7.38 -6.16
CA PHE A 23 -1.63 6.90 -5.65
C PHE A 23 -2.01 5.38 -5.84
N LEU A 24 -2.59 4.61 -4.86
CA LEU A 24 -3.02 3.16 -5.06
C LEU A 24 -4.22 2.40 -4.34
N MET A 25 -4.42 2.24 -2.99
CA MET A 25 -4.95 0.95 -2.37
C MET A 25 -6.19 0.98 -1.36
N LEU A 26 -7.07 -0.08 -1.23
CA LEU A 26 -8.33 -0.13 -0.37
C LEU A 26 -9.01 -1.53 0.05
N PRO A 27 -9.82 -1.65 1.16
CA PRO A 27 -11.22 -2.29 1.28
C PRO A 27 -11.52 -3.82 1.64
N GLN A 28 -12.78 -4.21 2.07
CA GLN A 28 -13.55 -5.56 2.10
C GLN A 28 -14.95 -5.56 2.90
N MET A 29 -15.95 -6.51 2.77
CA MET A 29 -17.36 -6.44 3.40
C MET A 29 -18.42 -7.68 3.41
N THR A 30 -19.64 -7.63 4.09
CA THR A 30 -20.82 -8.64 4.14
C THR A 30 -22.26 -8.17 4.74
N GLY A 31 -23.40 -8.98 4.87
CA GLY A 31 -24.78 -8.46 5.29
C GLY A 31 -26.14 -9.31 5.44
N ALA A 32 -27.34 -8.65 5.39
CA ALA A 32 -28.72 -9.13 5.74
C ALA A 32 -29.75 -9.30 4.57
N ALA A 33 -30.88 -10.01 4.76
CA ALA A 33 -31.80 -10.47 3.69
C ALA A 33 -33.22 -9.84 3.63
N ILE A 34 -33.75 -9.67 2.41
CA ILE A 34 -35.02 -8.98 2.07
C ILE A 34 -36.15 -9.93 1.64
N ASN A 35 -37.42 -9.50 1.68
CA ASN A 35 -38.53 -10.25 1.09
C ASN A 35 -38.47 -10.15 -0.45
N LYS A 36 -38.14 -11.27 -1.12
CA LYS A 36 -38.05 -11.38 -2.59
C LYS A 36 -39.40 -11.55 -3.31
N GLN A 37 -40.53 -11.52 -2.61
CA GLN A 37 -41.86 -11.64 -3.22
C GLN A 37 -42.31 -10.33 -3.88
N ILE A 38 -42.96 -10.42 -5.05
CA ILE A 38 -43.43 -9.27 -5.82
C ILE A 38 -44.95 -9.15 -5.69
N ASN A 39 -45.45 -7.98 -5.28
CA ASN A 39 -46.88 -7.70 -5.27
C ASN A 39 -47.42 -7.58 -6.71
N TYR A 40 -48.44 -8.37 -7.05
CA TYR A 40 -49.16 -8.29 -8.31
C TYR A 40 -50.67 -8.23 -8.06
N GLN A 41 -51.37 -7.38 -8.79
CA GLN A 41 -52.81 -7.15 -8.66
C GLN A 41 -53.44 -7.07 -10.04
N GLY A 42 -54.67 -7.57 -10.16
CA GLY A 42 -55.45 -7.54 -11.40
C GLY A 42 -56.94 -7.40 -11.13
N LYS A 43 -57.66 -6.98 -12.16
CA LYS A 43 -59.13 -6.98 -12.19
C LYS A 43 -59.60 -7.90 -13.31
N LEU A 44 -60.58 -8.73 -12.99
CA LEU A 44 -61.20 -9.71 -13.85
C LEU A 44 -62.64 -9.31 -14.13
N THR A 45 -63.00 -9.34 -15.40
CA THR A 45 -64.35 -9.06 -15.90
C THR A 45 -64.75 -10.10 -16.92
N ASP A 46 -66.06 -10.29 -17.09
CA ASP A 46 -66.60 -11.01 -18.23
C ASP A 46 -66.51 -10.19 -19.53
N THR A 47 -66.98 -10.76 -20.63
CA THR A 47 -67.04 -10.12 -21.95
C THR A 47 -68.00 -8.93 -22.03
N ALA A 48 -68.85 -8.72 -21.02
CA ALA A 48 -69.70 -7.55 -20.86
C ALA A 48 -69.05 -6.45 -19.98
N ASN A 49 -67.79 -6.63 -19.57
CA ASN A 49 -67.04 -5.77 -18.64
C ASN A 49 -67.59 -5.76 -17.21
N VAL A 50 -68.44 -6.72 -16.84
CA VAL A 50 -68.95 -6.88 -15.47
C VAL A 50 -67.90 -7.62 -14.65
N ALA A 51 -67.65 -7.17 -13.41
CA ALA A 51 -66.72 -7.82 -12.50
C ALA A 51 -67.16 -9.27 -12.20
N ILE A 52 -66.23 -10.23 -12.25
CA ILE A 52 -66.56 -11.62 -11.96
C ILE A 52 -66.99 -11.80 -10.48
N PRO A 53 -67.81 -12.82 -10.15
CA PRO A 53 -68.26 -13.07 -8.78
C PRO A 53 -67.12 -13.21 -7.76
N ASN A 54 -67.43 -12.95 -6.49
CA ASN A 54 -66.50 -13.19 -5.40
C ASN A 54 -66.30 -14.71 -5.24
N GLY A 55 -65.05 -15.15 -5.06
CA GLY A 55 -64.73 -16.56 -4.91
C GLY A 55 -63.23 -16.83 -4.93
N ASN A 56 -62.85 -18.09 -4.75
CA ASN A 56 -61.49 -18.55 -4.93
C ASN A 56 -61.31 -19.08 -6.35
N TYR A 57 -60.23 -18.68 -7.00
CA TYR A 57 -59.92 -19.01 -8.38
C TYR A 57 -58.53 -19.63 -8.48
N ASP A 58 -58.41 -20.67 -9.30
CA ASP A 58 -57.14 -21.29 -9.60
C ASP A 58 -56.45 -20.47 -10.71
N MET A 59 -55.24 -19.98 -10.41
CA MET A 59 -54.44 -19.12 -11.29
C MET A 59 -53.02 -19.69 -11.46
N ARG A 60 -52.38 -19.39 -12.58
CA ARG A 60 -50.96 -19.63 -12.81
C ARG A 60 -50.30 -18.35 -13.30
N PHE A 61 -49.06 -18.17 -12.90
CA PHE A 61 -48.22 -17.03 -13.23
C PHE A 61 -46.91 -17.55 -13.80
N TYR A 62 -46.41 -16.94 -14.84
CA TYR A 62 -45.15 -17.32 -15.47
C TYR A 62 -44.31 -16.10 -15.73
N ILE A 63 -43.00 -16.18 -15.54
CA ILE A 63 -42.06 -15.14 -15.97
C ILE A 63 -41.24 -15.72 -17.11
N TYR A 64 -41.23 -15.02 -18.24
CA TYR A 64 -40.45 -15.32 -19.43
C TYR A 64 -39.39 -14.26 -19.69
N ASP A 65 -38.35 -14.61 -20.46
CA ASP A 65 -37.31 -13.69 -20.94
C ASP A 65 -37.74 -12.82 -22.16
N ALA A 66 -38.95 -13.02 -22.69
CA ALA A 66 -39.46 -12.30 -23.86
C ALA A 66 -40.98 -12.11 -23.85
N LEU A 67 -41.44 -11.04 -24.50
CA LEU A 67 -42.85 -10.70 -24.69
C LEU A 67 -43.63 -11.79 -25.44
N THR A 68 -43.00 -12.44 -26.41
CA THR A 68 -43.57 -13.51 -27.23
C THR A 68 -42.58 -14.66 -27.36
N VAL A 69 -43.08 -15.90 -27.39
CA VAL A 69 -42.29 -17.13 -27.30
C VAL A 69 -41.51 -17.17 -25.97
N GLY A 70 -40.25 -16.74 -25.95
CA GLY A 70 -39.37 -16.67 -24.78
C GLY A 70 -39.03 -18.02 -24.13
N ASN A 71 -37.97 -18.04 -23.33
CA ASN A 71 -37.70 -19.09 -22.37
C ASN A 71 -38.51 -18.83 -21.09
N LEU A 72 -39.08 -19.88 -20.54
CA LEU A 72 -39.76 -19.84 -19.24
C LEU A 72 -38.70 -19.81 -18.13
N LEU A 73 -38.66 -18.72 -17.36
CA LEU A 73 -37.69 -18.49 -16.27
C LEU A 73 -38.25 -18.88 -14.90
N TRP A 74 -39.54 -18.65 -14.65
CA TRP A 74 -40.20 -18.99 -13.38
C TRP A 74 -41.67 -19.33 -13.57
N THR A 75 -42.20 -20.21 -12.72
CA THR A 75 -43.62 -20.58 -12.65
C THR A 75 -44.13 -20.46 -11.22
N GLY A 76 -45.24 -19.76 -11.03
CA GLY A 76 -46.03 -19.73 -9.81
C GLY A 76 -47.41 -20.35 -10.03
N THR A 77 -47.74 -21.38 -9.27
CA THR A 77 -49.06 -22.05 -9.29
C THR A 77 -49.88 -21.64 -8.07
N HIS A 78 -51.03 -21.04 -8.26
CA HIS A 78 -51.92 -20.60 -7.17
C HIS A 78 -53.28 -21.28 -7.32
N THR A 79 -53.37 -22.52 -6.84
CA THR A 79 -54.49 -23.42 -7.12
C THR A 79 -55.07 -24.02 -5.85
N THR A 80 -56.32 -24.47 -5.92
CA THR A 80 -56.94 -25.25 -4.86
C THR A 80 -56.18 -26.57 -4.64
N ALA A 81 -55.61 -27.14 -5.71
CA ALA A 81 -54.81 -28.36 -5.65
C ALA A 81 -53.50 -28.24 -4.86
N ASN A 82 -52.86 -27.06 -4.83
CA ASN A 82 -51.70 -26.78 -3.97
C ASN A 82 -52.05 -25.93 -2.73
N SER A 83 -53.33 -25.91 -2.34
CA SER A 83 -53.86 -25.19 -1.17
C SER A 83 -53.55 -23.69 -1.14
N ASN A 84 -53.36 -23.08 -2.32
CA ASN A 84 -53.00 -21.68 -2.50
C ASN A 84 -53.85 -20.99 -3.60
N PRO A 85 -55.19 -21.17 -3.65
CA PRO A 85 -56.02 -20.51 -4.65
C PRO A 85 -56.10 -19.00 -4.38
N VAL A 86 -56.32 -18.22 -5.43
CA VAL A 86 -56.39 -16.75 -5.35
C VAL A 86 -57.82 -16.31 -5.02
N ALA A 87 -57.98 -15.60 -3.90
CA ALA A 87 -59.25 -14.97 -3.56
C ALA A 87 -59.52 -13.74 -4.45
N VAL A 88 -60.69 -13.71 -5.08
CA VAL A 88 -61.19 -12.59 -5.89
C VAL A 88 -62.37 -11.94 -5.16
N THR A 89 -62.39 -10.61 -5.08
CA THR A 89 -63.52 -9.85 -4.50
C THR A 89 -63.78 -8.59 -5.33
N GLY A 90 -65.03 -8.40 -5.77
CA GLY A 90 -65.40 -7.32 -6.70
C GLY A 90 -64.68 -7.43 -8.06
N GLY A 91 -64.34 -8.66 -8.46
CA GLY A 91 -63.47 -8.93 -9.60
C GLY A 91 -61.98 -8.61 -9.39
N ILE A 92 -61.55 -8.11 -8.22
CA ILE A 92 -60.15 -7.75 -7.95
C ILE A 92 -59.43 -8.88 -7.20
N PHE A 93 -58.18 -9.16 -7.56
CA PHE A 93 -57.27 -10.01 -6.81
C PHE A 93 -55.95 -9.33 -6.48
N SER A 94 -55.28 -9.82 -5.43
CA SER A 94 -53.92 -9.45 -5.05
C SER A 94 -53.12 -10.70 -4.68
N VAL A 95 -51.94 -10.87 -5.26
CA VAL A 95 -51.06 -12.02 -5.09
C VAL A 95 -49.64 -11.53 -4.84
N LEU A 96 -48.95 -12.16 -3.88
CA LEU A 96 -47.50 -12.07 -3.77
C LEU A 96 -46.90 -13.15 -4.67
N LEU A 97 -46.36 -12.77 -5.83
CA LEU A 97 -45.58 -13.68 -6.68
C LEU A 97 -44.37 -14.13 -5.88
N GLY A 98 -44.11 -15.44 -5.85
CA GLY A 98 -43.17 -16.05 -4.90
C GLY A 98 -43.81 -16.60 -3.62
N SER A 99 -45.14 -16.52 -3.44
CA SER A 99 -45.82 -16.99 -2.21
C SER A 99 -46.57 -18.32 -2.37
N GLY A 100 -46.59 -19.07 -1.28
CA GLY A 100 -47.21 -20.40 -1.18
C GLY A 100 -46.37 -21.54 -1.75
N THR A 101 -46.83 -22.76 -1.53
CA THR A 101 -46.06 -23.98 -1.73
C THR A 101 -45.75 -24.24 -3.21
N GLY A 102 -44.46 -24.30 -3.53
CA GLY A 102 -43.97 -24.60 -4.89
C GLY A 102 -43.68 -23.38 -5.76
N ASN A 103 -43.85 -22.16 -5.23
CA ASN A 103 -43.84 -20.92 -6.03
C ASN A 103 -42.60 -20.03 -5.83
N THR A 104 -41.59 -20.44 -5.06
CA THR A 104 -40.44 -19.59 -4.69
C THR A 104 -39.87 -18.83 -5.90
N LEU A 105 -39.77 -17.51 -5.77
CA LEU A 105 -39.28 -16.62 -6.82
C LEU A 105 -37.79 -16.35 -6.57
N ASP A 106 -36.93 -17.04 -7.34
CA ASP A 106 -35.47 -16.96 -7.23
C ASP A 106 -34.84 -16.47 -8.52
N LEU A 107 -35.32 -15.31 -8.97
CA LEU A 107 -34.67 -14.51 -10.00
C LEU A 107 -33.91 -13.36 -9.31
N ASP A 108 -32.75 -13.04 -9.85
CA ASP A 108 -31.89 -11.90 -9.50
C ASP A 108 -32.48 -10.55 -9.94
N PHE A 109 -33.23 -10.56 -11.04
CA PHE A 109 -33.76 -9.36 -11.71
C PHE A 109 -32.65 -8.44 -12.27
N ASP A 110 -31.54 -9.04 -12.72
CA ASP A 110 -30.38 -8.31 -13.27
C ASP A 110 -30.60 -7.84 -14.73
N THR A 111 -31.63 -8.35 -15.43
CA THR A 111 -31.98 -7.97 -16.81
C THR A 111 -33.26 -7.12 -16.96
N ASP A 112 -33.37 -6.48 -18.12
CA ASP A 112 -34.57 -5.75 -18.59
C ASP A 112 -35.80 -6.67 -18.79
N SER A 113 -35.53 -7.93 -19.13
CA SER A 113 -36.39 -8.70 -20.05
C SER A 113 -37.34 -9.66 -19.34
N TYR A 114 -37.88 -9.32 -18.17
CA TYR A 114 -38.84 -10.18 -17.47
C TYR A 114 -40.30 -9.84 -17.86
N TYR A 115 -41.04 -10.84 -18.34
CA TYR A 115 -42.42 -10.70 -18.81
C TYR A 115 -43.35 -11.66 -18.06
N LEU A 116 -44.31 -11.11 -17.33
CA LEU A 116 -45.32 -11.85 -16.59
C LEU A 116 -46.49 -12.26 -17.50
N GLU A 117 -46.74 -13.56 -17.60
CA GLU A 117 -47.93 -14.16 -18.18
C GLU A 117 -48.85 -14.63 -17.05
N VAL A 118 -50.17 -14.56 -17.27
CA VAL A 118 -51.18 -15.01 -16.29
C VAL A 118 -52.14 -15.95 -17.00
N GLU A 119 -52.46 -17.06 -16.34
CA GLU A 119 -53.55 -17.94 -16.73
C GLU A 119 -54.54 -18.12 -15.60
N ILE A 120 -55.83 -18.23 -15.93
CA ILE A 120 -56.90 -18.42 -14.96
C ILE A 120 -57.76 -19.59 -15.39
N TYR A 121 -58.11 -20.46 -14.44
CA TYR A 121 -58.95 -21.61 -14.70
C TYR A 121 -60.42 -21.18 -14.82
N ASN A 122 -60.98 -21.33 -16.03
CA ASN A 122 -62.38 -21.07 -16.30
C ASN A 122 -63.21 -22.32 -15.96
N SER A 123 -63.91 -22.28 -14.83
CA SER A 123 -64.74 -23.40 -14.36
C SER A 123 -65.97 -23.69 -15.23
N GLY A 124 -66.40 -22.73 -16.05
CA GLY A 124 -67.53 -22.90 -16.99
C GLY A 124 -67.15 -23.64 -18.28
N THR A 125 -65.90 -23.52 -18.73
CA THR A 125 -65.38 -24.22 -19.91
C THR A 125 -64.43 -25.37 -19.57
N THR A 126 -64.02 -25.51 -18.31
CA THR A 126 -63.02 -26.47 -17.81
C THR A 126 -61.63 -26.34 -18.45
N THR A 127 -61.29 -25.13 -18.91
CA THR A 127 -60.02 -24.81 -19.57
C THR A 127 -59.28 -23.69 -18.85
N TRP A 128 -57.96 -23.64 -19.03
CA TRP A 128 -57.17 -22.47 -18.69
C TRP A 128 -57.33 -21.39 -19.76
N GLU A 129 -57.50 -20.15 -19.33
CA GLU A 129 -57.58 -18.96 -20.18
C GLU A 129 -56.29 -18.15 -19.98
N THR A 130 -55.52 -17.98 -21.06
CA THR A 130 -54.23 -17.27 -21.06
C THR A 130 -54.42 -15.79 -21.39
N PHE A 131 -53.86 -14.91 -20.57
CA PHE A 131 -53.97 -13.45 -20.74
C PHE A 131 -52.77 -12.91 -21.54
N ASP A 132 -52.99 -12.70 -22.84
CA ASP A 132 -52.03 -12.15 -23.80
C ASP A 132 -52.41 -10.70 -24.18
N PRO A 133 -51.47 -9.76 -24.40
CA PRO A 133 -50.01 -9.90 -24.33
C PRO A 133 -49.46 -9.97 -22.91
N ARG A 134 -48.34 -10.70 -22.74
CA ARG A 134 -47.58 -10.73 -21.48
C ARG A 134 -47.23 -9.33 -20.98
N LYS A 135 -47.27 -9.14 -19.66
CA LYS A 135 -46.94 -7.86 -19.02
C LYS A 135 -45.46 -7.80 -18.64
N ARG A 136 -44.66 -6.96 -19.33
CA ARG A 136 -43.29 -6.65 -18.90
C ARG A 136 -43.29 -6.13 -17.45
N ILE A 137 -42.44 -6.72 -16.62
CA ILE A 137 -42.19 -6.30 -15.24
C ILE A 137 -41.33 -5.02 -15.28
N GLY A 138 -41.53 -4.13 -14.32
CA GLY A 138 -40.76 -2.90 -14.17
C GLY A 138 -40.39 -2.68 -12.71
N ALA A 139 -39.28 -1.98 -12.48
CA ALA A 139 -38.81 -1.67 -11.13
C ALA A 139 -39.77 -0.70 -10.39
N VAL A 140 -39.76 -0.78 -9.05
CA VAL A 140 -40.46 0.19 -8.20
C VAL A 140 -39.68 1.51 -8.13
N PRO A 141 -40.34 2.68 -8.00
CA PRO A 141 -39.65 3.98 -8.08
C PRO A 141 -38.47 4.17 -7.12
N GLN A 142 -38.54 3.59 -5.91
CA GLN A 142 -37.44 3.65 -4.94
C GLN A 142 -36.25 2.75 -5.30
N ALA A 143 -36.46 1.65 -6.05
CA ALA A 143 -35.42 0.72 -6.45
C ALA A 143 -34.47 1.31 -7.51
N TYR A 144 -34.90 2.34 -8.25
CA TYR A 144 -34.01 3.10 -9.13
C TYR A 144 -32.79 3.69 -8.38
N ASN A 145 -32.88 3.91 -7.06
CA ASN A 145 -31.73 4.35 -6.24
C ASN A 145 -30.66 3.27 -6.03
N ALA A 146 -30.98 1.99 -6.26
CA ALA A 146 -30.06 0.85 -6.19
C ALA A 146 -29.55 0.42 -7.57
N ASN A 147 -30.00 1.02 -8.67
CA ASN A 147 -29.78 0.56 -10.06
C ASN A 147 -28.31 0.29 -10.45
N ASN A 148 -27.35 1.04 -9.89
CA ASN A 148 -25.91 0.88 -10.18
C ASN A 148 -25.18 0.07 -9.11
N VAL A 149 -25.90 -0.32 -8.07
CA VAL A 149 -25.59 -1.42 -7.19
C VAL A 149 -26.39 -2.60 -7.77
N ASN A 150 -25.89 -3.15 -8.90
CA ASN A 150 -25.84 -4.61 -8.97
C ASN A 150 -25.17 -4.98 -7.64
N GLY A 151 -25.95 -5.56 -6.73
CA GLY A 151 -25.93 -5.39 -5.28
C GLY A 151 -25.97 -6.67 -4.40
N ASP A 152 -25.42 -7.83 -4.77
CA ASP A 152 -24.62 -8.13 -5.97
C ASP A 152 -23.39 -7.17 -6.19
N GLY A 153 -23.02 -6.33 -5.19
CA GLY A 153 -22.01 -5.25 -5.31
C GLY A 153 -21.72 -4.42 -4.03
N ILE A 154 -21.45 -3.10 -4.15
CA ILE A 154 -20.76 -2.33 -3.09
C ILE A 154 -21.60 -2.22 -1.80
N ILE A 155 -21.10 -2.89 -0.77
CA ILE A 155 -21.63 -2.84 0.58
C ILE A 155 -20.90 -1.72 1.35
N ARG A 156 -21.63 -0.99 2.22
CA ARG A 156 -21.10 0.15 3.01
C ARG A 156 -21.33 -0.11 4.50
N LEU A 157 -20.25 -0.33 5.27
CA LEU A 157 -20.33 -0.46 6.74
C LEU A 157 -20.36 0.91 7.38
N THR A 158 -21.42 1.19 8.13
CA THR A 158 -21.44 2.30 9.09
C THR A 158 -22.10 1.82 10.37
N GLY A 159 -21.39 1.92 11.48
CA GLY A 159 -21.90 1.68 12.82
C GLY A 159 -20.99 2.38 13.83
N ALA A 160 -21.56 2.99 14.86
CA ALA A 160 -20.78 3.67 15.89
C ALA A 160 -19.97 2.62 16.70
N PRO A 161 -18.62 2.63 16.67
CA PRO A 161 -17.84 1.62 17.35
C PRO A 161 -17.79 1.90 18.85
N THR A 162 -18.44 1.08 19.66
CA THR A 162 -18.29 1.12 21.11
C THR A 162 -16.95 0.49 21.51
N GLY A 163 -16.05 1.29 22.09
CA GLY A 163 -14.74 0.81 22.58
C GLY A 163 -13.54 1.12 21.67
N THR A 164 -13.70 1.92 20.61
CA THR A 164 -12.57 2.47 19.83
C THR A 164 -12.66 4.00 19.73
N THR A 165 -11.57 4.64 19.30
CA THR A 165 -11.46 6.10 19.18
C THR A 165 -11.76 6.64 17.78
N ILE A 166 -12.17 5.80 16.82
CA ILE A 166 -12.35 6.17 15.41
C ILE A 166 -13.84 6.47 15.13
N PRO A 167 -14.27 7.73 14.90
CA PRO A 167 -15.69 8.07 14.93
C PRO A 167 -16.51 7.61 13.70
N ASP A 168 -15.92 7.56 12.51
CA ASP A 168 -16.64 7.40 11.23
C ASP A 168 -15.92 6.47 10.23
N ALA A 169 -15.64 5.22 10.62
CA ALA A 169 -15.06 4.24 9.69
C ALA A 169 -16.11 3.74 8.68
N SER A 170 -15.86 3.94 7.38
CA SER A 170 -16.71 3.45 6.27
C SER A 170 -16.49 1.97 5.92
N VAL A 171 -15.39 1.38 6.41
CA VAL A 171 -15.14 -0.06 6.48
C VAL A 171 -14.41 -0.35 7.80
N TYR A 172 -15.11 -0.99 8.74
CA TYR A 172 -14.55 -1.43 10.02
C TYR A 172 -14.33 -2.94 10.01
N ILE A 173 -13.06 -3.37 10.03
CA ILE A 173 -12.69 -4.79 10.05
C ILE A 173 -11.93 -5.08 11.35
N ASN A 174 -12.68 -5.59 12.33
CA ASN A 174 -12.19 -6.00 13.63
C ASN A 174 -12.78 -7.37 13.96
N PRO A 175 -12.23 -8.47 13.40
CA PRO A 175 -12.66 -9.82 13.76
C PRO A 175 -12.34 -10.09 15.23
N ALA A 176 -13.24 -10.79 15.94
CA ALA A 176 -13.07 -11.09 17.36
C ALA A 176 -11.81 -11.94 17.67
N SER A 177 -11.34 -12.68 16.66
CA SER A 177 -10.02 -13.29 16.58
C SER A 177 -9.70 -13.59 15.11
N ALA A 178 -8.42 -13.71 14.77
CA ALA A 178 -7.97 -14.29 13.50
C ALA A 178 -6.81 -15.25 13.79
N ALA A 179 -6.65 -16.29 12.96
CA ALA A 179 -5.53 -17.22 13.11
C ALA A 179 -4.24 -16.58 12.56
N GLY A 180 -3.10 -16.85 13.20
CA GLY A 180 -1.81 -16.28 12.81
C GLY A 180 -1.52 -16.38 11.31
N GLY A 181 -1.18 -15.25 10.68
CA GLY A 181 -0.90 -15.14 9.25
C GLY A 181 -2.12 -14.96 8.34
N SER A 182 -3.34 -14.91 8.89
CA SER A 182 -4.57 -14.61 8.13
C SER A 182 -4.60 -13.17 7.61
N TYR A 183 -5.28 -12.94 6.50
CA TYR A 183 -5.56 -11.59 5.98
C TYR A 183 -6.79 -10.97 6.68
N LEU A 184 -6.63 -9.77 7.21
CA LEU A 184 -7.73 -8.87 7.57
C LEU A 184 -8.25 -8.13 6.34
N LEU A 185 -7.39 -7.94 5.33
CA LEU A 185 -7.62 -7.04 4.21
C LEU A 185 -6.91 -7.57 2.96
N GLY A 186 -7.51 -7.41 1.77
CA GLY A 186 -6.93 -7.93 0.54
C GLY A 186 -7.54 -7.39 -0.75
N LEU A 187 -6.69 -6.79 -1.59
CA LEU A 187 -6.90 -6.61 -3.02
C LEU A 187 -6.16 -7.71 -3.77
N SER A 188 -6.84 -8.40 -4.70
CA SER A 188 -6.20 -9.39 -5.57
C SER A 188 -6.67 -9.23 -7.01
N VAL A 189 -5.82 -9.66 -7.96
CA VAL A 189 -6.14 -9.70 -9.39
C VAL A 189 -5.71 -11.05 -9.95
N GLY A 190 -6.64 -11.78 -10.56
CA GLY A 190 -6.38 -13.14 -11.06
C GLY A 190 -5.85 -14.10 -9.99
N GLY A 191 -6.38 -14.02 -8.76
CA GLY A 191 -5.94 -14.82 -7.60
C GLY A 191 -4.63 -14.37 -6.94
N ASN A 192 -3.93 -13.36 -7.49
CA ASN A 192 -2.67 -12.87 -6.94
C ASN A 192 -2.89 -11.66 -6.04
N ASN A 193 -2.42 -11.72 -4.80
CA ASN A 193 -2.45 -10.59 -3.87
C ASN A 193 -1.69 -9.38 -4.46
N LYS A 194 -2.26 -8.18 -4.30
CA LYS A 194 -1.69 -6.90 -4.75
C LYS A 194 -1.48 -5.95 -3.58
N PHE A 195 -2.37 -5.97 -2.59
CA PHE A 195 -2.23 -5.28 -1.32
C PHE A 195 -3.00 -6.02 -0.25
N SER A 196 -2.45 -6.15 0.96
CA SER A 196 -3.12 -6.81 2.07
C SER A 196 -2.65 -6.31 3.42
N VAL A 197 -3.51 -6.44 4.43
CA VAL A 197 -3.15 -6.30 5.85
C VAL A 197 -3.44 -7.64 6.54
N LYS A 198 -2.52 -8.11 7.37
CA LYS A 198 -2.63 -9.36 8.12
C LYS A 198 -2.99 -9.16 9.59
N GLU A 199 -3.35 -10.25 10.25
CA GLU A 199 -3.65 -10.31 11.69
C GLU A 199 -2.51 -9.78 12.57
N ASP A 200 -1.26 -10.08 12.20
CA ASP A 200 -0.04 -9.58 12.86
C ASP A 200 0.26 -8.07 12.58
N GLY A 201 -0.66 -7.37 11.90
CA GLY A 201 -0.49 -5.98 11.47
C GLY A 201 0.38 -5.80 10.22
N THR A 202 0.96 -6.86 9.65
CA THR A 202 1.81 -6.76 8.45
C THR A 202 1.01 -6.23 7.27
N VAL A 203 1.42 -5.06 6.77
CA VAL A 203 0.98 -4.52 5.49
C VAL A 203 1.93 -5.03 4.40
N SER A 204 1.38 -5.61 3.34
CA SER A 204 2.16 -6.20 2.24
C SER A 204 1.55 -5.84 0.89
N ALA A 205 2.40 -5.56 -0.10
CA ALA A 205 1.98 -5.17 -1.44
C ALA A 205 2.90 -5.75 -2.52
N THR A 206 2.33 -6.08 -3.67
CA THR A 206 3.07 -6.63 -4.83
C THR A 206 3.44 -5.49 -5.78
N GLY A 207 4.43 -4.70 -5.38
CA GLY A 207 4.91 -3.54 -6.12
C GLY A 207 5.46 -2.43 -5.20
N PRO A 208 5.83 -1.26 -5.74
CA PRO A 208 6.24 -0.12 -4.93
C PRO A 208 5.03 0.42 -4.15
N MET A 209 5.16 0.47 -2.82
CA MET A 209 4.20 1.18 -1.97
C MET A 209 4.68 2.61 -1.76
N LEU A 210 3.86 3.57 -2.18
CA LEU A 210 4.00 4.96 -1.76
C LEU A 210 3.39 5.11 -0.36
N VAL A 211 4.11 5.75 0.58
CA VAL A 211 3.67 5.94 1.96
C VAL A 211 3.75 7.41 2.36
N GLY A 212 2.91 8.24 1.74
CA GLY A 212 2.76 9.66 2.04
C GLY A 212 1.91 10.40 1.01
N ASP A 213 1.62 11.66 1.28
CA ASP A 213 0.97 12.59 0.34
C ASP A 213 1.85 13.82 0.08
N SER A 214 1.37 14.73 -0.78
CA SER A 214 2.13 15.91 -1.22
C SER A 214 2.44 16.96 -0.14
N ASN A 215 2.00 16.80 1.11
CA ASN A 215 2.20 17.79 2.18
C ASN A 215 3.24 17.39 3.25
N ALA A 216 3.50 16.10 3.49
CA ALA A 216 4.60 15.64 4.36
C ALA A 216 4.86 14.12 4.19
N ASP A 217 5.83 13.76 3.36
CA ASP A 217 6.18 12.36 3.05
C ASP A 217 7.14 11.77 4.12
N TYR A 218 6.58 11.27 5.22
CA TYR A 218 7.32 10.60 6.29
C TYR A 218 6.85 9.15 6.48
N LEU A 219 7.62 8.20 5.92
CA LEU A 219 7.54 6.78 6.29
C LEU A 219 7.92 6.60 7.77
N SER A 220 6.90 6.62 8.63
CA SER A 220 7.05 6.48 10.08
C SER A 220 6.93 5.01 10.50
N VAL A 221 8.05 4.29 10.58
CA VAL A 221 8.09 2.88 11.00
C VAL A 221 8.03 2.78 12.53
N TYR A 222 6.82 2.77 13.10
CA TYR A 222 6.60 2.54 14.53
C TYR A 222 6.63 1.04 14.85
N GLY A 223 7.77 0.54 15.32
CA GLY A 223 7.90 -0.84 15.82
C GLY A 223 7.23 -1.03 17.19
N GLY A 224 5.96 -1.43 17.20
CA GLY A 224 5.18 -1.67 18.43
C GLY A 224 5.68 -2.84 19.30
N ASN A 225 6.53 -3.71 18.74
CA ASN A 225 7.35 -4.68 19.48
C ASN A 225 8.56 -5.08 18.61
N ALA A 226 9.78 -4.81 19.09
CA ALA A 226 11.09 -5.19 18.52
C ALA A 226 11.43 -4.71 17.09
N SER A 227 12.27 -3.66 17.02
CA SER A 227 13.03 -3.15 15.87
C SER A 227 12.24 -2.62 14.66
N GLY A 228 12.27 -1.29 14.48
CA GLY A 228 11.80 -0.61 13.27
C GLY A 228 12.85 -0.65 12.16
N ASP A 229 13.08 -1.82 11.57
CA ASP A 229 14.11 -2.02 10.54
C ASP A 229 13.64 -1.57 9.15
N ILE A 230 14.51 -0.86 8.43
CA ILE A 230 14.37 -0.59 6.98
C ILE A 230 15.41 -1.42 6.24
N ARG A 231 14.97 -2.46 5.52
CA ARG A 231 15.87 -3.42 4.87
C ARG A 231 15.33 -3.84 3.50
N SER A 232 16.22 -3.95 2.50
CA SER A 232 15.91 -4.65 1.26
C SER A 232 16.07 -6.16 1.43
N VAL A 233 15.11 -6.94 0.94
CA VAL A 233 15.17 -8.41 0.89
C VAL A 233 15.93 -8.93 -0.34
N SER A 234 16.13 -8.10 -1.36
CA SER A 234 16.89 -8.43 -2.57
C SER A 234 17.49 -7.18 -3.21
N GLY A 235 18.79 -7.22 -3.54
CA GLY A 235 19.52 -6.04 -4.03
C GLY A 235 19.81 -5.00 -2.94
N ALA A 236 20.39 -3.87 -3.33
CA ALA A 236 20.76 -2.79 -2.43
C ALA A 236 19.55 -1.96 -1.98
N LEU A 237 19.61 -1.42 -0.76
CA LEU A 237 18.75 -0.31 -0.36
C LEU A 237 19.27 0.97 -1.00
N THR A 238 18.44 1.64 -1.82
CA THR A 238 18.79 2.90 -2.47
C THR A 238 18.03 4.04 -1.81
N LEU A 239 18.77 5.00 -1.25
CA LEU A 239 18.23 6.25 -0.71
C LEU A 239 18.78 7.41 -1.54
N THR A 240 17.91 8.16 -2.22
CA THR A 240 18.32 9.24 -3.12
C THR A 240 17.62 10.54 -2.72
N PRO A 241 18.31 11.45 -2.01
CA PRO A 241 17.82 12.81 -1.80
C PRO A 241 17.61 13.54 -3.13
N ASN A 242 16.71 14.52 -3.13
CA ASN A 242 16.57 15.45 -4.26
C ASN A 242 17.89 16.21 -4.50
N ALA A 243 18.12 16.64 -5.74
CA ALA A 243 19.31 17.43 -6.08
C ALA A 243 19.42 18.68 -5.19
N GLY A 244 20.60 18.86 -4.56
CA GLY A 244 20.83 19.93 -3.57
C GLY A 244 20.31 19.64 -2.15
N SER A 245 19.80 18.44 -1.88
CA SER A 245 19.41 17.97 -0.54
C SER A 245 20.41 16.96 0.01
N ASN A 246 20.58 16.94 1.33
CA ASN A 246 21.41 15.96 2.03
C ASN A 246 20.61 14.70 2.39
N LEU A 247 21.30 13.56 2.51
CA LEU A 247 20.83 12.45 3.33
C LEU A 247 21.24 12.75 4.78
N ASN A 248 20.31 13.26 5.59
CA ASN A 248 20.56 13.51 7.01
C ASN A 248 20.26 12.24 7.81
N ILE A 249 21.26 11.70 8.50
CA ILE A 249 21.09 10.59 9.45
C ILE A 249 21.14 11.20 10.85
N ASN A 250 19.96 11.41 11.45
CA ASN A 250 19.85 11.94 12.80
C ASN A 250 19.80 10.79 13.81
N LEU A 251 20.77 10.76 14.71
CA LEU A 251 20.97 9.70 15.69
C LEU A 251 20.55 10.18 17.09
N SER A 252 19.92 9.32 17.89
CA SER A 252 19.30 9.69 19.17
C SER A 252 20.27 9.74 20.35
N THR A 253 21.40 10.44 20.22
CA THR A 253 22.47 10.70 21.22
C THR A 253 23.22 9.50 21.83
N THR A 254 22.60 8.31 21.89
CA THR A 254 23.17 7.06 22.43
C THR A 254 23.12 5.93 21.40
N GLY A 255 22.93 6.27 20.12
CA GLY A 255 22.79 5.31 19.03
C GLY A 255 23.78 5.68 17.94
N ASP A 256 24.68 4.77 17.60
CA ASP A 256 25.81 5.06 16.73
C ASP A 256 25.55 4.66 15.28
N PHE A 257 26.22 5.32 14.33
CA PHE A 257 26.18 4.91 12.93
C PHE A 257 27.33 3.95 12.65
N ALA A 258 27.01 2.67 12.58
CA ALA A 258 27.96 1.59 12.36
C ALA A 258 27.74 0.94 10.98
N VAL A 259 28.80 0.91 10.16
CA VAL A 259 28.84 0.15 8.90
C VAL A 259 29.63 -1.13 9.14
N ASN A 260 28.98 -2.28 8.98
CA ASN A 260 29.58 -3.62 9.18
C ASN A 260 30.34 -3.72 10.53
N THR A 261 29.64 -3.39 11.61
CA THR A 261 30.16 -3.26 12.99
C THR A 261 31.12 -2.09 13.20
N ASP A 262 32.23 -2.00 12.46
CA ASP A 262 33.31 -1.04 12.76
C ASP A 262 34.09 -0.50 11.54
N GLN A 263 33.73 -0.89 10.31
CA GLN A 263 34.45 -0.44 9.10
C GLN A 263 34.39 1.08 8.91
N LEU A 264 33.22 1.65 9.19
CA LEU A 264 33.02 3.06 9.45
C LEU A 264 32.10 3.16 10.66
N TYR A 265 32.54 3.85 11.70
CA TYR A 265 31.82 4.02 12.95
C TYR A 265 31.72 5.50 13.31
N VAL A 266 30.53 5.98 13.69
CA VAL A 266 30.34 7.31 14.27
C VAL A 266 29.82 7.11 15.69
N ASP A 267 30.72 7.25 16.66
CA ASP A 267 30.41 7.30 18.07
C ASP A 267 29.75 8.65 18.38
N THR A 268 28.45 8.62 18.67
CA THR A 268 27.63 9.78 19.00
C THR A 268 27.77 10.24 20.43
N SER A 269 28.23 9.35 21.32
CA SER A 269 28.44 9.63 22.74
C SER A 269 29.70 10.50 22.95
N LEU A 270 30.74 10.26 22.15
CA LEU A 270 32.00 11.03 22.16
C LEU A 270 32.11 12.02 20.98
N GLY A 271 31.27 11.88 19.96
CA GLY A 271 31.32 12.66 18.72
C GLY A 271 32.59 12.39 17.92
N ASN A 272 32.99 11.12 17.80
CA ASN A 272 34.25 10.65 17.21
C ASN A 272 33.96 9.70 16.04
N VAL A 273 34.90 9.59 15.08
CA VAL A 273 34.79 8.69 13.93
C VAL A 273 35.86 7.60 14.00
N GLY A 274 35.45 6.35 13.82
CA GLY A 274 36.33 5.18 13.74
C GLY A 274 36.36 4.57 12.33
N ILE A 275 37.54 4.10 11.92
CA ILE A 275 37.74 3.26 10.73
C ILE A 275 38.43 1.96 11.20
N GLY A 276 37.72 0.84 11.09
CA GLY A 276 38.14 -0.46 11.65
C GLY A 276 38.11 -0.52 13.19
N THR A 277 37.38 0.38 13.85
CA THR A 277 37.22 0.41 15.30
C THR A 277 35.88 1.02 15.71
N GLY A 278 35.17 0.32 16.61
CA GLY A 278 33.94 0.81 17.25
C GLY A 278 34.19 1.65 18.51
N THR A 279 35.44 1.89 18.89
CA THR A 279 35.81 2.69 20.08
C THR A 279 36.88 3.73 19.73
N PRO A 280 36.54 4.76 18.92
CA PRO A 280 37.50 5.77 18.51
C PRO A 280 37.91 6.70 19.67
N GLY A 281 39.16 6.57 20.12
CA GLY A 281 39.73 7.39 21.22
C GLY A 281 40.02 8.85 20.85
N GLN A 282 40.09 9.15 19.55
CA GLN A 282 40.33 10.49 19.00
C GLN A 282 39.22 10.84 17.98
N LYS A 283 39.09 12.13 17.62
CA LYS A 283 38.06 12.65 16.69
C LYS A 283 38.00 11.88 15.36
N LEU A 284 39.16 11.42 14.87
CA LEU A 284 39.27 10.35 13.90
C LEU A 284 40.25 9.31 14.46
N SER A 285 39.87 8.03 14.47
CA SER A 285 40.73 6.91 14.85
C SER A 285 40.74 5.86 13.73
N VAL A 286 41.93 5.48 13.28
CA VAL A 286 42.12 4.43 12.26
C VAL A 286 42.82 3.25 12.91
N ASN A 287 42.16 2.09 12.96
CA ASN A 287 42.75 0.85 13.43
C ASN A 287 43.52 0.18 12.29
N GLY A 288 44.78 0.60 12.10
CA GLY A 288 45.61 0.21 10.97
C GLY A 288 46.50 1.37 10.54
N SER A 289 46.68 1.53 9.23
CA SER A 289 47.48 2.61 8.65
C SER A 289 46.61 3.62 7.91
N PHE A 290 46.97 4.90 7.99
CA PHE A 290 46.32 5.97 7.23
C PHE A 290 47.10 6.23 5.94
N GLY A 291 46.44 6.08 4.78
CA GLY A 291 47.04 6.29 3.47
C GLY A 291 46.55 7.56 2.78
N ILE A 292 47.46 8.33 2.20
CA ILE A 292 47.16 9.44 1.29
C ILE A 292 47.55 9.03 -0.14
N LEU A 293 46.59 9.01 -1.07
CA LEU A 293 46.84 8.70 -2.48
C LEU A 293 47.67 9.81 -3.13
N GLU A 294 48.61 9.44 -4.00
CA GLU A 294 49.36 10.41 -4.81
C GLU A 294 48.47 11.06 -5.90
N ASN A 295 48.78 12.30 -6.31
CA ASN A 295 47.83 13.21 -6.98
C ASN A 295 47.48 12.92 -8.47
N ASP A 296 47.91 11.81 -9.09
CA ASP A 296 47.56 11.49 -10.49
C ASP A 296 46.36 10.53 -10.60
N LEU A 297 45.18 11.13 -10.72
CA LEU A 297 43.87 10.46 -10.78
C LEU A 297 43.63 9.56 -12.00
N THR A 298 44.64 9.24 -12.81
CA THR A 298 44.48 8.38 -14.01
C THR A 298 45.34 7.12 -14.03
N THR A 299 46.48 7.10 -13.34
CA THR A 299 47.38 5.92 -13.31
C THR A 299 47.93 5.57 -11.93
N SER A 300 47.75 6.43 -10.93
CA SER A 300 48.30 6.21 -9.60
C SER A 300 47.49 5.24 -8.75
N ILE A 301 48.22 4.31 -8.14
CA ILE A 301 47.70 3.27 -7.24
C ILE A 301 48.46 3.22 -5.91
N PHE A 302 49.47 4.08 -5.73
CA PHE A 302 50.32 4.10 -4.55
C PHE A 302 49.91 5.20 -3.56
N TYR A 303 50.13 4.90 -2.29
CA TYR A 303 49.77 5.76 -1.16
C TYR A 303 51.03 6.10 -0.35
N THR A 304 51.12 7.34 0.11
CA THR A 304 51.97 7.66 1.27
C THR A 304 51.29 7.12 2.52
N ILE A 305 51.92 6.15 3.17
CA ILE A 305 51.35 5.47 4.34
C ILE A 305 51.93 6.05 5.64
N PHE A 306 51.05 6.49 6.53
CA PHE A 306 51.34 6.76 7.92
C PHE A 306 50.90 5.54 8.74
N GLN A 307 51.86 4.90 9.40
CA GLN A 307 51.63 3.76 10.29
C GLN A 307 52.29 4.03 11.64
N GLY A 308 51.52 3.89 12.72
CA GLY A 308 52.09 3.88 14.07
C GLY A 308 52.86 2.59 14.33
N GLY A 309 54.00 2.69 15.03
CA GLY A 309 54.61 1.53 15.68
C GLY A 309 53.92 1.23 17.01
N ASP A 310 54.27 0.12 17.65
CA ASP A 310 53.77 -0.23 18.98
C ASP A 310 54.24 0.82 20.02
N GLN A 311 53.29 1.47 20.69
CA GLN A 311 53.53 2.55 21.66
C GLN A 311 52.98 2.17 23.05
N GLY A 312 53.62 2.69 24.11
CA GLY A 312 53.13 2.52 25.49
C GLY A 312 52.07 3.55 25.92
N SER A 313 51.85 4.59 25.11
CA SER A 313 50.89 5.69 25.32
C SER A 313 50.78 6.50 24.03
N ASP A 314 49.68 7.25 23.84
CA ASP A 314 49.52 8.19 22.73
C ASP A 314 50.73 9.12 22.57
N ILE A 315 51.29 9.21 21.36
CA ILE A 315 52.31 10.19 20.98
C ILE A 315 51.70 11.20 20.00
N THR A 316 51.74 12.48 20.37
CA THR A 316 51.27 13.59 19.52
C THR A 316 52.46 14.29 18.87
N TYR A 317 52.43 14.42 17.53
CA TYR A 317 53.39 15.23 16.79
C TYR A 317 52.74 16.55 16.33
N THR A 318 53.30 17.69 16.71
CA THR A 318 52.80 19.02 16.31
C THR A 318 53.57 19.50 15.08
N LEU A 319 52.89 19.73 13.96
CA LEU A 319 53.52 20.23 12.72
C LEU A 319 53.97 21.70 12.83
N PRO A 320 54.98 22.14 12.05
CA PRO A 320 55.27 23.56 11.88
C PRO A 320 54.07 24.32 11.32
N ILE A 321 53.93 25.59 11.73
CA ILE A 321 52.85 26.47 11.28
C ILE A 321 53.17 27.21 9.96
N ASP A 322 54.44 27.24 9.57
CA ASP A 322 54.96 27.91 8.37
C ASP A 322 55.68 26.92 7.45
N TYR A 323 55.92 27.33 6.20
CA TYR A 323 56.84 26.65 5.28
C TYR A 323 58.30 26.78 5.75
N PRO A 324 59.23 25.91 5.30
CA PRO A 324 60.64 26.13 5.55
C PRO A 324 61.12 27.39 4.81
N ASP A 325 62.03 28.14 5.43
CA ASP A 325 62.55 29.41 4.86
C ASP A 325 63.25 29.22 3.50
N GLU A 326 63.91 28.07 3.30
CA GLU A 326 64.60 27.72 2.06
C GLU A 326 64.44 26.23 1.69
N ASN A 327 64.93 25.85 0.51
CA ASN A 327 64.98 24.45 0.09
C ASN A 327 66.01 23.64 0.90
N GLY A 328 65.69 22.36 1.16
CA GLY A 328 66.61 21.42 1.82
C GLY A 328 66.41 21.30 3.33
N TYR A 329 65.41 21.95 3.91
CA TYR A 329 64.97 21.68 5.28
C TYR A 329 64.26 20.32 5.40
N VAL A 330 64.33 19.73 6.59
CA VAL A 330 63.60 18.50 6.97
C VAL A 330 62.79 18.73 8.24
N LEU A 331 61.74 17.93 8.44
CA LEU A 331 61.02 17.89 9.71
C LEU A 331 61.83 17.09 10.73
N LYS A 332 62.06 17.67 11.91
CA LYS A 332 62.74 17.03 13.04
C LYS A 332 61.87 17.12 14.29
N ALA A 333 61.74 16.01 15.01
CA ALA A 333 61.02 15.95 16.28
C ALA A 333 61.91 16.31 17.47
N THR A 334 61.37 17.09 18.41
CA THR A 334 61.87 17.22 19.79
C THR A 334 61.28 16.14 20.70
N THR A 335 61.80 16.03 21.93
CA THR A 335 61.35 15.03 22.93
C THR A 335 59.93 15.23 23.45
N ASP A 336 59.31 16.38 23.17
CA ASP A 336 57.91 16.68 23.47
C ASP A 336 56.96 16.47 22.27
N GLY A 337 57.48 15.99 21.13
CA GLY A 337 56.71 15.75 19.91
C GLY A 337 56.57 16.95 18.98
N THR A 338 57.14 18.12 19.30
CA THR A 338 57.11 19.25 18.35
C THR A 338 57.97 18.93 17.11
N LEU A 339 57.38 19.03 15.93
CA LEU A 339 58.09 18.96 14.66
C LEU A 339 58.47 20.38 14.23
N SER A 340 59.74 20.59 13.93
CA SER A 340 60.25 21.87 13.40
C SER A 340 61.01 21.65 12.09
N TRP A 341 61.06 22.70 11.27
CA TRP A 341 61.92 22.74 10.10
C TRP A 341 63.37 22.99 10.56
N GLU A 342 64.28 22.06 10.27
CA GLU A 342 65.73 22.26 10.44
C GLU A 342 66.43 22.16 9.09
N TYR A 343 67.35 23.08 8.79
CA TYR A 343 68.08 23.06 7.52
C TYR A 343 68.94 21.81 7.42
N GLY A 344 68.74 21.03 6.35
CA GLY A 344 69.50 19.81 6.07
C GLY A 344 70.92 20.10 5.59
N SER A 345 71.71 20.85 6.35
CA SER A 345 73.15 21.00 6.13
C SER A 345 73.83 19.64 6.33
N ARG A 346 73.96 18.94 5.20
CA ARG A 346 74.69 17.68 4.94
C ARG A 346 75.69 17.35 6.04
N TRP A 347 75.42 16.27 6.78
CA TRP A 347 76.38 15.51 7.61
C TRP A 347 77.57 16.33 8.13
N ALA A 348 77.35 17.13 9.17
CA ALA A 348 78.47 17.53 10.02
C ALA A 348 79.18 16.23 10.46
N SER A 349 80.44 16.07 10.05
CA SER A 349 81.24 14.89 10.37
C SER A 349 81.64 14.91 11.85
N VAL A 350 80.71 14.52 12.72
CA VAL A 350 80.94 14.39 14.16
C VAL A 350 81.26 12.92 14.46
N GLY A 351 82.52 12.56 14.15
CA GLY A 351 83.01 11.20 14.21
C GLY A 351 83.65 10.81 12.88
N SER A 352 84.97 10.61 12.89
CA SER A 352 85.73 10.17 11.73
C SER A 352 85.20 8.83 11.22
N ILE A 353 84.69 8.78 9.99
CA ILE A 353 84.59 7.52 9.27
C ILE A 353 86.02 7.14 8.90
N SER A 354 86.67 6.38 9.78
CA SER A 354 87.95 5.73 9.49
C SER A 354 87.74 4.69 8.41
N TYR A 355 87.82 5.12 7.15
CA TYR A 355 88.17 4.23 6.06
C TYR A 355 89.57 3.68 6.35
N LEU A 356 89.62 2.45 6.85
CA LEU A 356 90.81 1.62 6.73
C LEU A 356 91.05 1.41 5.24
N LEU A 357 91.87 2.28 4.65
CA LEU A 357 92.58 1.95 3.42
C LEU A 357 93.43 0.72 3.75
N ASN A 358 93.01 -0.45 3.26
CA ASN A 358 93.87 -1.61 3.22
C ASN A 358 94.93 -1.39 2.13
N THR A 359 96.01 -0.68 2.47
CA THR A 359 97.22 -0.59 1.66
C THR A 359 98.25 -1.58 2.17
N THR A 360 98.11 -2.82 1.72
CA THR A 360 99.24 -3.72 1.49
C THR A 360 99.11 -4.25 0.07
N ASP A 361 100.23 -4.27 -0.64
CA ASP A 361 100.38 -4.69 -2.05
C ASP A 361 99.87 -6.11 -2.35
#